data_AF-A0A9D5JGS6-F1
#
_entry.id   AF-A0A9D5JGS6-F1
#
_cell.length_a   1.000
_cell.length_b   1.000
_cell.length_c   1.000
_cell.angle_alpha   90.00
_cell.angle_beta   90.00
_cell.angle_gamma   90.00
#
_symmetry.space_group_name_H-M   'P 1'
#
loop_
_entity.id
_entity.type
_entity.pdbx_description
1 polymer ?
#
loop_
_entity_poly.entity_id
_entity_poly.type
_entity_poly.pdbx_seq_one_letter_code
_entity_poly.pdbx_strand_id
1 'polypeptide(L)'
;MHAFGGDPDVHTAIELERSAVSGPPTISDDVQIETLRSLAACKTALRLPVTGTSMLPRLRAPMVLGIGPPDRNSRIGTVLVFRFRKRLVAHRLIRIREAVYEMAGDAQPWDVERISRKDIIAKVEAVYADASADAQRVDGSGDALFNFLNARLHPLRRSRWFRRCAAVWSNINPRARKRPFPRLLSAIGAFCAGQADPALQALTGADLDSLVALALRHRCAGMLPSLLGCNTLGRSGAGKALRRLRESLRLTGARAFLLRRQIAQAVVALRDAGVDFALLKGAARIYAADPDAQHHPCSDIDIFVRRSQLDAAQRALNKAGYVGSSLSKARGEYYARHHHGAPLYPAAGGAPIELHSDLSPSGMLSQALDWDWAAPHLRWSTGPAGEALRLSAFASALHLAVHGSQLKPLRDIALLALALRDGDAAMVAQLKAYAACEKVNGARLRGALLLAARLARIPWPADWRASCYLSWAAKREDLPAYLRSRAQLVELIFGPTTWELFGALPVGLSCGARVLIGARIFTAKLIGGVLAVAYAAAMAQEKKTAPAVLPLRPDVT
;
A
#
# COMPACT_ATOMS: atom_id res chain seq x y z
N MET A 1 0.86 40.67 -21.48
CA MET A 1 2.17 41.12 -20.98
C MET A 1 2.02 41.47 -19.51
N HIS A 2 2.39 40.57 -18.60
CA HIS A 2 2.82 40.86 -17.23
C HIS A 2 3.44 39.56 -16.70
N ALA A 3 4.75 39.55 -16.57
CA ALA A 3 5.54 38.38 -16.20
C ALA A 3 5.58 38.26 -14.67
N PHE A 4 4.97 37.20 -14.13
CA PHE A 4 5.27 36.72 -12.79
C PHE A 4 6.48 35.77 -12.90
N GLY A 5 7.67 36.31 -12.64
CA GLY A 5 8.87 35.53 -12.38
C GLY A 5 8.83 34.98 -10.95
N GLY A 6 8.19 33.83 -10.78
CA GLY A 6 8.31 33.04 -9.55
C GLY A 6 9.58 32.19 -9.62
N ASP A 7 10.50 32.42 -8.68
CA ASP A 7 11.74 31.67 -8.49
C ASP A 7 11.41 30.20 -8.14
N PRO A 8 11.74 29.20 -8.99
CA PRO A 8 11.58 27.81 -8.64
C PRO A 8 12.85 27.31 -7.94
N ASP A 9 12.67 26.53 -6.87
CA ASP A 9 13.68 25.72 -6.18
C ASP A 9 14.44 26.38 -5.01
N VAL A 10 13.73 26.58 -3.89
CA VAL A 10 14.36 26.49 -2.56
C VAL A 10 14.42 25.02 -2.14
N HIS A 11 15.50 24.32 -2.51
CA HIS A 11 15.81 22.98 -2.03
C HIS A 11 16.67 23.05 -0.76
N THR A 12 16.23 22.39 0.30
CA THR A 12 16.85 22.44 1.63
C THR A 12 18.12 21.58 1.67
N ALA A 13 19.28 22.22 1.56
CA ALA A 13 20.58 21.63 1.91
C ALA A 13 20.58 21.14 3.37
N ILE A 14 21.53 20.29 3.76
CA ILE A 14 21.76 19.98 5.19
C ILE A 14 21.92 21.29 5.95
N GLU A 15 21.06 21.53 6.93
CA GLU A 15 20.94 22.81 7.61
C GLU A 15 21.22 22.58 9.08
N LEU A 16 22.48 22.58 9.52
CA LEU A 16 22.82 22.28 10.93
C LEU A 16 22.09 23.27 11.87
N GLU A 17 20.99 22.84 12.49
CA GLU A 17 20.11 23.70 13.29
C GLU A 17 20.31 23.46 14.79
N ARG A 18 19.99 24.52 15.54
CA ARG A 18 20.21 24.75 16.97
C ARG A 18 19.57 23.65 17.82
N SER A 19 20.23 23.24 18.91
CA SER A 19 19.52 22.62 20.03
C SER A 19 18.56 23.66 20.61
N ALA A 20 17.24 23.44 20.47
CA ALA A 20 16.20 24.36 20.93
C ALA A 20 16.05 24.25 22.46
N VAL A 21 16.86 25.01 23.18
CA VAL A 21 16.57 25.49 24.53
C VAL A 21 16.53 27.00 24.45
N SER A 22 15.46 27.63 24.95
CA SER A 22 15.25 29.07 24.98
C SER A 22 16.51 29.81 25.45
N GLY A 23 17.11 30.62 24.59
CA GLY A 23 18.46 31.15 24.81
C GLY A 23 18.80 32.43 24.02
N PRO A 24 19.99 32.99 24.31
CA PRO A 24 20.31 34.43 24.39
C PRO A 24 20.73 35.03 23.01
N PRO A 25 21.34 36.23 22.87
CA PRO A 25 21.41 36.94 21.59
C PRO A 25 22.13 36.12 20.51
N THR A 26 21.61 36.22 19.29
CA THR A 26 22.02 35.40 18.16
C THR A 26 23.43 35.80 17.73
N ILE A 27 24.42 34.97 18.06
CA ILE A 27 25.77 35.06 17.50
C ILE A 27 25.64 34.97 15.97
N SER A 28 26.19 35.95 15.23
CA SER A 28 26.20 35.98 13.76
C SER A 28 26.74 34.67 13.16
N ASP A 29 26.16 34.19 12.07
CA ASP A 29 26.58 32.97 11.36
C ASP A 29 28.09 32.98 11.04
N ASP A 30 28.67 34.16 10.78
CA ASP A 30 30.10 34.32 10.53
C ASP A 30 30.96 33.96 11.74
N VAL A 31 30.54 34.37 12.94
CA VAL A 31 31.26 34.10 14.19
C VAL A 31 31.16 32.63 14.56
N GLN A 32 30.00 32.00 14.30
CA GLN A 32 29.82 30.56 14.52
C GLN A 32 30.72 29.75 13.59
N ILE A 33 30.75 30.10 12.29
CA ILE A 33 31.60 29.44 11.30
C ILE A 33 33.09 29.56 11.67
N GLU A 34 33.54 30.73 12.10
CA GLU A 34 34.93 30.93 12.51
C GLU A 34 35.26 30.16 13.80
N THR A 35 34.35 30.15 14.77
CA THR A 35 34.47 29.35 15.99
C THR A 35 34.61 27.86 15.66
N LEU A 36 33.78 27.35 14.75
CA LEU A 36 33.86 25.96 14.28
C LEU A 36 35.20 25.67 13.59
N ARG A 37 35.70 26.62 12.79
CA ARG A 37 37.01 26.51 12.13
C ARG A 37 38.15 26.44 13.15
N SER A 38 38.14 27.30 14.18
CA SER A 38 39.14 27.27 15.26
C SER A 38 39.06 25.96 16.06
N LEU A 39 37.86 25.51 16.42
CA LEU A 39 37.67 24.26 17.18
C LEU A 39 38.09 23.02 16.39
N ALA A 40 37.77 22.98 15.09
CA ALA A 40 38.21 21.89 14.21
C ALA A 40 39.75 21.86 14.08
N ALA A 41 40.40 23.02 14.07
CA ALA A 41 41.87 23.12 14.01
C ALA A 41 42.55 22.60 15.30
N CYS A 42 41.92 22.78 16.46
CA CYS A 42 42.42 22.32 17.76
C CYS A 42 42.28 20.80 17.99
N LYS A 43 41.83 20.02 17.00
CA LYS A 43 41.55 18.57 17.12
C LYS A 43 40.62 18.21 18.27
N THR A 44 39.80 19.14 18.73
CA THR A 44 38.77 18.86 19.73
C THR A 44 37.67 18.06 19.05
N ALA A 45 37.21 16.97 19.69
CA ALA A 45 36.16 16.12 19.16
C ALA A 45 34.83 16.89 19.13
N LEU A 46 34.56 17.54 17.99
CA LEU A 46 33.40 18.39 17.80
C LEU A 46 32.31 17.62 17.06
N ARG A 47 31.08 17.76 17.55
CA ARG A 47 29.90 17.03 17.09
C ARG A 47 28.87 18.00 16.50
N LEU A 48 28.51 17.81 15.23
CA LEU A 48 27.57 18.65 14.50
C LEU A 48 26.27 17.89 14.16
N PRO A 49 25.08 18.35 14.62
CA PRO A 49 23.83 17.64 14.37
C PRO A 49 23.40 17.71 12.91
N VAL A 50 23.15 16.56 12.29
CA VAL A 50 22.69 16.46 10.91
C VAL A 50 21.22 16.84 10.82
N THR A 51 20.95 17.69 9.85
CA THR A 51 19.63 18.19 9.50
C THR A 51 19.49 18.19 7.98
N GLY A 52 18.29 18.37 7.42
CA GLY A 52 18.05 18.38 5.97
C GLY A 52 18.09 17.01 5.29
N THR A 53 18.02 17.00 3.95
CA THR A 53 17.76 15.78 3.16
C THR A 53 18.77 15.49 2.05
N SER A 54 19.70 16.40 1.77
CA SER A 54 20.60 16.29 0.61
C SER A 54 21.58 15.12 0.68
N MET A 55 21.83 14.53 1.86
CA MET A 55 22.68 13.34 2.03
C MET A 55 21.90 12.06 2.38
N LEU A 56 20.57 12.05 2.20
CA LEU A 56 19.78 10.83 2.39
C LEU A 56 20.19 9.72 1.40
N PRO A 57 20.12 8.44 1.82
CA PRO A 57 19.70 7.95 3.14
C PRO A 57 20.84 7.90 4.18
N ARG A 58 22.08 8.29 3.82
CA ARG A 58 23.28 8.03 4.63
C ARG A 58 23.37 8.93 5.85
N LEU A 59 23.21 10.24 5.69
CA LEU A 59 23.16 11.18 6.80
C LEU A 59 21.73 11.66 6.94
N ARG A 60 21.15 11.51 8.13
CA ARG A 60 19.77 11.88 8.44
C ARG A 60 19.64 12.28 9.90
N ALA A 61 18.68 13.13 10.23
CA ALA A 61 18.31 13.33 11.63
C ALA A 61 17.89 11.97 12.27
N PRO A 62 18.28 11.70 13.54
CA PRO A 62 18.96 12.58 14.48
C PRO A 62 20.50 12.48 14.50
N MET A 63 21.15 11.92 13.46
CA MET A 63 22.59 11.65 13.45
C MET A 63 23.46 12.89 13.69
N VAL A 64 24.69 12.66 14.13
CA VAL A 64 25.66 13.72 14.44
C VAL A 64 27.00 13.43 13.78
N LEU A 65 27.63 14.44 13.19
CA LEU A 65 28.92 14.35 12.53
C LEU A 65 30.04 14.65 13.53
N GLY A 66 30.92 13.69 13.76
CA GLY A 66 32.23 13.96 14.34
C GLY A 66 33.11 14.62 13.30
N ILE A 67 33.55 15.85 13.54
CA ILE A 67 34.36 16.62 12.59
C ILE A 67 35.78 16.84 13.12
N GLY A 68 36.74 16.80 12.20
CA GLY A 68 38.15 17.07 12.45
C GLY A 68 38.71 18.08 11.45
N PRO A 69 40.00 18.44 11.60
CA PRO A 69 40.63 19.46 10.76
C PRO A 69 40.58 19.08 9.27
N PRO A 70 40.40 20.04 8.36
CA PRO A 70 40.41 19.76 6.93
C PRO A 70 41.81 19.34 6.48
N ASP A 71 41.93 18.11 5.99
CA ASP A 71 43.21 17.58 5.49
C ASP A 71 43.52 18.16 4.10
N ARG A 72 44.79 18.55 3.88
CA ARG A 72 45.32 18.94 2.58
C ARG A 72 45.13 17.85 1.52
N ASN A 73 45.09 16.59 1.94
CA ASN A 73 44.98 15.41 1.09
C ASN A 73 43.58 14.76 1.14
N SER A 74 42.53 15.58 1.26
CA SER A 74 41.14 15.10 1.19
C SER A 74 40.90 14.30 -0.09
N ARG A 75 40.48 13.04 0.04
CA ARG A 75 40.28 12.12 -1.09
C ARG A 75 38.86 12.24 -1.65
N ILE A 76 38.70 11.98 -2.95
CA ILE A 76 37.37 11.80 -3.57
C ILE A 76 36.58 10.76 -2.77
N GLY A 77 35.32 11.09 -2.45
CA GLY A 77 34.45 10.31 -1.58
C GLY A 77 34.37 10.83 -0.15
N THR A 78 35.31 11.66 0.31
CA THR A 78 35.28 12.24 1.68
C THR A 78 34.07 13.18 1.82
N VAL A 79 33.39 13.15 2.97
CA VAL A 79 32.38 14.17 3.30
C VAL A 79 33.07 15.33 4.00
N LEU A 80 32.90 16.54 3.46
CA LEU A 80 33.46 17.76 4.03
C LEU A 80 32.34 18.69 4.45
N VAL A 81 32.57 19.43 5.54
CA VAL A 81 31.72 20.52 6.00
C VAL A 81 32.30 21.83 5.49
N PHE A 82 31.49 22.61 4.80
CA PHE A 82 31.92 23.87 4.18
C PHE A 82 30.85 24.94 4.26
N ARG A 83 31.28 26.19 4.07
CA ARG A 83 30.37 27.33 3.95
C ARG A 83 29.81 27.44 2.55
N PHE A 84 28.49 27.49 2.41
CA PHE A 84 27.81 27.77 1.15
C PHE A 84 26.59 28.65 1.39
N ARG A 85 26.51 29.81 0.72
CA ARG A 85 25.41 30.78 0.85
C ARG A 85 25.05 31.11 2.32
N LYS A 86 26.07 31.39 3.15
CA LYS A 86 25.97 31.66 4.60
C LYS A 86 25.51 30.47 5.47
N ARG A 87 25.45 29.25 4.92
CA ARG A 87 25.07 28.04 5.66
C ARG A 87 26.23 27.05 5.73
N LEU A 88 26.20 26.18 6.73
CA LEU A 88 27.08 25.02 6.83
C LEU A 88 26.45 23.85 6.09
N VAL A 89 27.17 23.31 5.11
CA VAL A 89 26.72 22.19 4.29
C VAL A 89 27.73 21.06 4.39
N ALA A 90 27.24 19.83 4.56
CA ALA A 90 28.05 18.62 4.62
C ALA A 90 27.81 17.76 3.38
N HIS A 91 28.61 17.92 2.33
CA HIS A 91 28.46 17.16 1.08
C HIS A 91 29.69 16.31 0.78
N ARG A 92 29.55 15.41 -0.21
CA ARG A 92 30.61 14.50 -0.64
C ARG A 92 31.50 15.17 -1.67
N LEU A 93 32.81 15.07 -1.49
CA LEU A 93 33.81 15.48 -2.47
C LEU A 93 33.78 14.54 -3.67
N ILE A 94 33.36 15.04 -4.83
CA ILE A 94 33.21 14.25 -6.06
C ILE A 94 34.37 14.47 -7.03
N ARG A 95 34.98 15.65 -7.01
CA ARG A 95 36.11 16.00 -7.89
C ARG A 95 36.92 17.15 -7.29
N ILE A 96 38.23 17.13 -7.53
CA ILE A 96 39.14 18.24 -7.20
C ILE A 96 39.70 18.77 -8.52
N ARG A 97 39.65 20.09 -8.72
CA ARG A 97 40.28 20.78 -9.86
C ARG A 97 41.05 21.96 -9.32
N GLU A 98 42.38 21.90 -9.39
CA GLU A 98 43.26 22.94 -8.85
C GLU A 98 42.91 23.28 -7.38
N ALA A 99 42.41 24.48 -7.10
CA ALA A 99 41.99 24.94 -5.78
C ALA A 99 40.46 24.90 -5.54
N VAL A 100 39.69 24.30 -6.45
CA VAL A 100 38.23 24.19 -6.39
C VAL A 100 37.80 22.75 -6.14
N TYR A 101 36.94 22.58 -5.14
CA TYR A 101 36.35 21.31 -4.75
C TYR A 101 34.93 21.27 -5.32
N GLU A 102 34.65 20.27 -6.17
CA GLU A 102 33.28 19.98 -6.60
C GLU A 102 32.67 19.00 -5.58
N MET A 103 31.58 19.43 -4.96
CA MET A 103 30.85 18.73 -3.90
C MET A 103 29.44 18.42 -4.38
N ALA A 104 28.82 17.36 -3.85
CA ALA A 104 27.39 17.09 -4.09
C ALA A 104 26.77 16.27 -2.96
N GLY A 105 25.47 16.48 -2.73
CA GLY A 105 24.67 15.66 -1.84
C GLY A 105 24.43 14.24 -2.38
N ASP A 106 24.41 13.22 -1.52
CA ASP A 106 24.11 11.84 -1.94
C ASP A 106 22.67 11.68 -2.48
N ALA A 107 21.70 12.42 -1.96
CA ALA A 107 20.33 12.41 -2.48
C ALA A 107 20.16 13.26 -3.74
N GLN A 108 21.08 14.21 -3.97
CA GLN A 108 21.00 15.24 -5.01
C GLN A 108 22.30 15.32 -5.85
N PRO A 109 22.72 14.25 -6.53
CA PRO A 109 23.96 14.22 -7.34
C PRO A 109 23.92 15.11 -8.60
N TRP A 110 22.87 15.91 -8.78
CA TRP A 110 22.77 16.88 -9.87
C TRP A 110 23.07 18.31 -9.43
N ASP A 111 22.98 18.58 -8.12
CA ASP A 111 23.32 19.86 -7.51
C ASP A 111 24.78 19.79 -7.08
N VAL A 112 25.66 20.28 -7.97
CA VAL A 112 27.11 20.28 -7.74
C VAL A 112 27.53 21.65 -7.24
N GLU A 113 27.99 21.73 -6.00
CA GLU A 113 28.57 22.95 -5.47
C GLU A 113 30.06 23.03 -5.82
N ARG A 114 30.49 24.22 -6.25
CA ARG A 114 31.91 24.54 -6.48
C ARG A 114 32.39 25.37 -5.31
N ILE A 115 33.23 24.78 -4.49
CA ILE A 115 33.65 25.34 -3.21
C ILE A 115 35.14 25.62 -3.26
N SER A 116 35.54 26.83 -2.89
CA SER A 116 36.97 27.15 -2.75
C SER A 116 37.54 26.43 -1.53
N ARG A 117 38.81 26.04 -1.59
CA ARG A 117 39.49 25.40 -0.46
C ARG A 117 39.38 26.19 0.85
N LYS A 118 39.35 27.52 0.79
CA LYS A 118 39.21 28.40 1.98
C LYS A 118 37.84 28.30 2.66
N ASP A 119 36.82 27.86 1.93
CA ASP A 119 35.46 27.72 2.44
C ASP A 119 35.21 26.33 3.07
N ILE A 120 36.18 25.41 2.96
CA ILE A 120 36.18 24.15 3.70
C ILE A 120 36.49 24.44 5.17
N ILE A 121 35.59 23.99 6.05
CA ILE A 121 35.69 24.23 7.49
C ILE A 121 36.26 23.00 8.18
N ALA A 122 35.72 21.82 7.86
CA ALA A 122 36.10 20.59 8.54
C ALA A 122 35.91 19.35 7.65
N LYS A 123 36.54 18.26 8.06
CA LYS A 123 36.35 16.92 7.48
C LYS A 123 35.48 16.10 8.42
N VAL A 124 34.53 15.34 7.88
CA VAL A 124 33.77 14.37 8.69
C VAL A 124 34.64 13.13 8.93
N GLU A 125 34.94 12.85 10.20
CA GLU A 125 35.77 11.72 10.64
C GLU A 125 34.95 10.54 11.16
N ALA A 126 33.76 10.81 11.70
CA ALA A 126 32.82 9.82 12.21
C ALA A 126 31.37 10.29 12.07
N VAL A 127 30.44 9.35 12.05
CA VAL A 127 28.99 9.61 12.10
C VAL A 127 28.39 8.83 13.27
N TYR A 128 27.72 9.53 14.17
CA TYR A 128 27.08 8.97 15.35
C TYR A 128 25.57 8.90 15.17
N ALA A 129 24.91 7.94 15.83
CA ALA A 129 23.48 7.71 15.72
C ALA A 129 22.64 8.91 16.17
N ASP A 130 23.11 9.62 17.20
CA ASP A 130 22.53 10.83 17.77
C ASP A 130 23.59 11.64 18.55
N ALA A 131 23.14 12.60 19.36
CA ALA A 131 23.98 13.53 20.11
C ALA A 131 24.45 13.02 21.49
N SER A 132 23.99 11.85 21.95
CA SER A 132 24.34 11.35 23.28
C SER A 132 25.83 11.05 23.40
N ALA A 133 26.43 11.24 24.57
CA ALA A 133 27.86 11.02 24.78
C ALA A 133 28.30 9.60 24.37
N ASP A 134 27.44 8.62 24.63
CA ASP A 134 27.58 7.19 24.36
C ASP A 134 27.05 6.75 22.97
N ALA A 135 26.65 7.70 22.10
CA ALA A 135 26.06 7.39 20.81
C ALA A 135 26.94 6.44 19.98
N GLN A 136 26.34 5.36 19.45
CA GLN A 136 27.04 4.40 18.63
C GLN A 136 27.52 5.03 17.31
N ARG A 137 28.78 4.78 16.96
CA ARG A 137 29.32 5.11 15.63
C ARG A 137 28.62 4.26 14.57
N VAL A 138 28.00 4.91 13.60
CA VAL A 138 27.20 4.29 12.52
C VAL A 138 28.04 4.00 11.28
N ASP A 139 29.10 4.77 11.05
CA ASP A 139 30.00 4.56 9.92
C ASP A 139 31.08 3.52 10.24
N GLY A 140 31.21 2.52 9.37
CA GLY A 140 32.17 1.41 9.50
C GLY A 140 33.31 1.47 8.48
N SER A 141 34.27 0.55 8.59
CA SER A 141 35.41 0.45 7.66
C SER A 141 34.99 0.26 6.20
N GLY A 142 33.85 -0.40 5.95
CA GLY A 142 33.26 -0.58 4.62
C GLY A 142 32.73 0.73 4.00
N ASP A 143 32.49 1.78 4.80
CA ASP A 143 31.95 3.03 4.28
C ASP A 143 32.95 3.80 3.44
N ALA A 144 34.26 3.67 3.68
CA ALA A 144 35.28 4.33 2.86
C ALA A 144 35.21 3.86 1.39
N LEU A 145 35.06 2.55 1.16
CA LEU A 145 34.91 1.98 -0.18
C LEU A 145 33.60 2.44 -0.83
N PHE A 146 32.49 2.37 -0.11
CA PHE A 146 31.21 2.82 -0.65
C PHE A 146 31.22 4.32 -0.95
N ASN A 147 31.79 5.14 -0.08
CA ASN A 147 31.96 6.58 -0.25
C ASN A 147 32.76 6.90 -1.52
N PHE A 148 33.84 6.18 -1.76
CA PHE A 148 34.65 6.29 -2.97
C PHE A 148 33.86 5.88 -4.22
N LEU A 149 33.17 4.73 -4.20
CA LEU A 149 32.34 4.28 -5.31
C LEU A 149 31.21 5.27 -5.61
N ASN A 150 30.54 5.80 -4.59
CA ASN A 150 29.46 6.78 -4.74
C ASN A 150 29.91 8.06 -5.45
N ALA A 151 31.12 8.53 -5.12
CA ALA A 151 31.72 9.70 -5.76
C ALA A 151 32.19 9.38 -7.19
N ARG A 152 32.77 8.20 -7.42
CA ARG A 152 33.24 7.79 -8.76
C ARG A 152 32.09 7.52 -9.74
N LEU A 153 30.97 7.01 -9.24
CA LEU A 153 29.73 6.81 -10.01
C LEU A 153 28.92 8.10 -10.15
N HIS A 154 29.38 9.24 -9.62
CA HIS A 154 28.65 10.51 -9.69
C HIS A 154 28.22 10.91 -11.11
N PRO A 155 29.07 10.80 -12.17
CA PRO A 155 28.65 11.12 -13.54
C PRO A 155 27.44 10.29 -14.01
N LEU A 156 27.41 9.00 -13.66
CA LEU A 156 26.28 8.12 -13.95
C LEU A 156 25.04 8.51 -13.14
N ARG A 157 25.22 8.85 -11.85
CA ARG A 157 24.14 9.27 -10.94
C ARG A 157 23.51 10.62 -11.33
N ARG A 158 24.29 11.51 -11.96
CA ARG A 158 23.83 12.81 -12.49
C ARG A 158 22.99 12.67 -13.77
N SER A 159 23.14 11.55 -14.48
CA SER A 159 22.40 11.30 -15.73
C SER A 159 20.89 11.40 -15.50
N ARG A 160 20.16 11.91 -16.51
CA ARG A 160 18.69 12.00 -16.46
C ARG A 160 18.05 10.62 -16.23
N TRP A 161 18.68 9.57 -16.76
CA TRP A 161 18.25 8.19 -16.56
C TRP A 161 18.32 7.77 -15.09
N PHE A 162 19.45 7.99 -14.43
CA PHE A 162 19.59 7.64 -13.01
C PHE A 162 18.67 8.48 -12.12
N ARG A 163 18.42 9.76 -12.45
CA ARG A 163 17.43 10.59 -11.74
C ARG A 163 16.03 10.00 -11.78
N ARG A 164 15.59 9.52 -12.95
CA ARG A 164 14.32 8.82 -13.11
C ARG A 164 14.32 7.51 -12.33
N CYS A 165 15.38 6.72 -12.44
CA CYS A 165 15.53 5.47 -11.70
C CYS A 165 15.55 5.70 -10.18
N ALA A 166 16.15 6.78 -9.69
CA ALA A 166 16.20 7.15 -8.27
C ALA A 166 14.86 7.69 -7.77
N ALA A 167 14.14 8.48 -8.58
CA ALA A 167 12.77 8.90 -8.27
C ALA A 167 11.84 7.67 -8.22
N VAL A 168 11.96 6.76 -9.19
CA VAL A 168 11.28 5.46 -9.17
C VAL A 168 11.70 4.64 -7.95
N TRP A 169 12.99 4.59 -7.64
CA TRP A 169 13.52 3.82 -6.51
C TRP A 169 13.08 4.37 -5.16
N SER A 170 13.05 5.69 -4.97
CA SER A 170 12.49 6.32 -3.77
C SER A 170 10.98 6.02 -3.64
N ASN A 171 10.28 5.96 -4.78
CA ASN A 171 8.92 5.46 -4.90
C ASN A 171 8.79 3.92 -4.80
N ILE A 172 9.85 3.17 -4.59
CA ILE A 172 9.80 1.72 -4.36
C ILE A 172 10.41 1.35 -3.01
N ASN A 173 11.36 2.16 -2.52
CA ASN A 173 12.14 1.91 -1.32
C ASN A 173 11.21 1.87 -0.10
N PRO A 174 11.02 0.71 0.51
CA PRO A 174 10.05 0.54 1.57
C PRO A 174 10.41 1.29 2.86
N ARG A 175 11.63 1.83 2.97
CA ARG A 175 12.09 2.65 4.11
C ARG A 175 11.81 4.14 3.94
N ALA A 176 11.80 4.65 2.71
CA ALA A 176 11.61 6.07 2.44
C ALA A 176 10.13 6.46 2.26
N ARG A 177 9.26 5.47 2.05
CA ARG A 177 7.85 5.72 1.73
C ARG A 177 7.00 5.81 2.99
N LYS A 178 6.09 6.78 2.99
CA LYS A 178 4.94 6.78 3.89
C LYS A 178 4.20 5.46 3.68
N ARG A 179 3.82 4.80 4.77
CA ARG A 179 3.09 3.53 4.79
C ARG A 179 1.65 3.79 5.21
N PRO A 180 0.79 4.27 4.31
CA PRO A 180 -0.61 4.52 4.64
C PRO A 180 -1.38 3.23 4.94
N PHE A 181 -0.98 2.07 4.42
CA PHE A 181 -1.74 0.83 4.61
C PHE A 181 -1.76 0.31 6.05
N PRO A 182 -0.64 0.24 6.80
CA PRO A 182 -0.69 -0.05 8.23
C PRO A 182 -1.58 0.91 9.02
N ARG A 183 -1.60 2.20 8.68
CA ARG A 183 -2.46 3.19 9.33
C ARG A 183 -3.94 2.96 9.02
N LEU A 184 -4.26 2.64 7.77
CA LEU A 184 -5.62 2.24 7.39
C LEU A 184 -6.04 0.95 8.12
N LEU A 185 -5.16 -0.05 8.20
CA LEU A 185 -5.44 -1.28 8.96
C LEU A 185 -5.73 -0.97 10.44
N SER A 186 -4.95 -0.10 11.07
CA SER A 186 -5.22 0.34 12.45
C SER A 186 -6.57 1.05 12.57
N ALA A 187 -6.90 1.95 11.64
CA ALA A 187 -8.19 2.65 11.65
C ALA A 187 -9.38 1.70 11.46
N ILE A 188 -9.26 0.73 10.56
CA ILE A 188 -10.30 -0.29 10.33
C ILE A 188 -10.38 -1.27 11.51
N GLY A 189 -9.27 -1.63 12.14
CA GLY A 189 -9.27 -2.47 13.33
C GLY A 189 -9.96 -1.77 14.50
N ALA A 190 -9.71 -0.47 14.67
CA ALA A 190 -10.41 0.35 15.65
C ALA A 190 -11.91 0.47 15.34
N PHE A 191 -12.30 0.58 14.06
CA PHE A 191 -13.71 0.49 13.65
C PHE A 191 -14.35 -0.85 14.01
N CYS A 192 -13.71 -1.97 13.66
CA CYS A 192 -14.20 -3.31 14.00
C CYS A 192 -14.28 -3.53 15.52
N ALA A 193 -13.42 -2.87 16.30
CA ALA A 193 -13.46 -2.90 17.76
C ALA A 193 -14.43 -1.88 18.39
N GLY A 194 -15.10 -1.02 17.61
CA GLY A 194 -15.99 0.02 18.12
C GLY A 194 -15.28 1.15 18.88
N GLN A 195 -14.02 1.44 18.57
CA GLN A 195 -13.19 2.41 19.30
C GLN A 195 -12.85 3.65 18.47
N ALA A 196 -13.51 4.78 18.77
CA ALA A 196 -13.34 6.03 18.01
C ALA A 196 -11.94 6.67 18.17
N ASP A 197 -11.40 6.76 19.39
CA ASP A 197 -10.14 7.46 19.64
C ASP A 197 -8.92 6.80 18.95
N PRO A 198 -8.73 5.46 19.02
CA PRO A 198 -7.64 4.80 18.31
C PRO A 198 -7.72 4.96 16.79
N ALA A 199 -8.93 5.00 16.23
CA ALA A 199 -9.09 5.26 14.80
C ALA A 199 -8.71 6.70 14.45
N LEU A 200 -9.13 7.67 15.26
CA LEU A 200 -8.75 9.07 15.10
C LEU A 200 -7.23 9.25 15.18
N GLN A 201 -6.58 8.59 16.15
CA GLN A 201 -5.12 8.59 16.27
C GLN A 201 -4.43 7.98 15.05
N ALA A 202 -4.98 6.89 14.50
CA ALA A 202 -4.46 6.27 13.28
C ALA A 202 -4.58 7.19 12.06
N LEU A 203 -5.64 7.99 11.97
CA LEU A 203 -5.88 8.94 10.88
C LEU A 203 -5.00 10.19 10.98
N THR A 204 -4.87 10.77 12.17
CA THR A 204 -4.13 12.03 12.40
C THR A 204 -2.63 11.89 12.18
N GLY A 205 -2.05 10.71 12.43
CA GLY A 205 -0.63 10.42 12.18
C GLY A 205 -0.27 10.08 10.73
N ALA A 206 -1.21 10.22 9.78
CA ALA A 206 -1.04 9.79 8.39
C ALA A 206 -1.15 10.96 7.41
N ASP A 207 -0.59 10.75 6.21
CA ASP A 207 -0.94 11.57 5.04
C ASP A 207 -2.39 11.29 4.65
N LEU A 208 -3.29 12.20 5.03
CA LEU A 208 -4.74 12.01 4.92
C LEU A 208 -5.19 11.79 3.47
N ASP A 209 -4.60 12.46 2.49
CA ASP A 209 -5.01 12.28 1.09
C ASP A 209 -4.65 10.88 0.57
N SER A 210 -3.46 10.39 0.91
CA SER A 210 -3.05 9.01 0.63
C SER A 210 -3.95 7.99 1.33
N LEU A 211 -4.34 8.26 2.59
CA LEU A 211 -5.21 7.37 3.36
C LEU A 211 -6.62 7.33 2.77
N VAL A 212 -7.21 8.47 2.39
CA VAL A 212 -8.54 8.52 1.74
C VAL A 212 -8.52 7.79 0.41
N ALA A 213 -7.49 8.02 -0.43
CA ALA A 213 -7.35 7.31 -1.69
C ALA A 213 -7.26 5.79 -1.48
N LEU A 214 -6.54 5.37 -0.43
CA LEU A 214 -6.41 3.98 -0.05
C LEU A 214 -7.73 3.39 0.48
N ALA A 215 -8.47 4.11 1.33
CA ALA A 215 -9.75 3.69 1.86
C ALA A 215 -10.80 3.52 0.74
N LEU A 216 -10.84 4.43 -0.23
CA LEU A 216 -11.70 4.32 -1.43
C LEU A 216 -11.33 3.08 -2.25
N ARG A 217 -10.04 2.89 -2.53
CA ARG A 217 -9.52 1.74 -3.27
C ARG A 217 -9.85 0.41 -2.62
N HIS A 218 -9.77 0.35 -1.29
CA HIS A 218 -10.11 -0.84 -0.51
C HIS A 218 -11.59 -0.91 -0.11
N ARG A 219 -12.43 -0.01 -0.64
CA ARG A 219 -13.87 0.04 -0.42
C ARG A 219 -14.28 0.17 1.06
N CYS A 220 -13.41 0.73 1.89
CA CYS A 220 -13.64 0.98 3.32
C CYS A 220 -14.02 2.44 3.64
N ALA A 221 -14.08 3.32 2.64
CA ALA A 221 -14.29 4.75 2.86
C ALA A 221 -15.59 5.06 3.62
N GLY A 222 -16.65 4.27 3.43
CA GLY A 222 -17.92 4.43 4.15
C GLY A 222 -17.87 4.01 5.63
N MET A 223 -16.90 3.18 6.04
CA MET A 223 -16.76 2.68 7.41
C MET A 223 -16.07 3.69 8.34
N LEU A 224 -15.21 4.56 7.80
CA LEU A 224 -14.44 5.49 8.63
C LEU A 224 -15.30 6.64 9.22
N PRO A 225 -16.22 7.28 8.48
CA PRO A 225 -17.06 8.36 9.02
C PRO A 225 -18.02 7.92 10.12
N SER A 226 -18.54 6.70 10.09
CA SER A 226 -19.52 6.22 11.08
C SER A 226 -18.93 6.13 12.49
N LEU A 227 -17.62 5.93 12.59
CA LEU A 227 -16.90 5.89 13.86
C LEU A 227 -16.52 7.27 14.41
N LEU A 228 -16.23 8.22 13.51
CA LEU A 228 -15.58 9.48 13.90
C LEU A 228 -16.57 10.54 14.39
N GLY A 229 -17.87 10.26 14.40
CA GLY A 229 -18.91 11.19 14.81
C GLY A 229 -18.90 12.51 14.02
N CYS A 230 -19.81 13.42 14.38
CA CYS A 230 -19.83 14.77 13.81
C CYS A 230 -18.79 15.70 14.46
N ASN A 231 -18.50 15.52 15.76
CA ASN A 231 -17.82 16.54 16.60
C ASN A 231 -16.31 16.33 16.76
N THR A 232 -15.78 15.12 16.57
CA THR A 232 -14.42 14.73 16.99
C THR A 232 -13.30 15.28 16.09
N LEU A 233 -13.64 15.88 14.94
CA LEU A 233 -12.68 16.16 13.86
C LEU A 233 -12.59 17.61 13.38
N GLY A 234 -13.41 18.53 13.90
CA GLY A 234 -13.31 19.95 13.56
C GLY A 234 -11.96 20.58 13.94
N ARG A 235 -11.20 19.94 14.83
CA ARG A 235 -9.98 20.49 15.45
C ARG A 235 -8.66 20.15 14.74
N SER A 236 -8.63 19.22 13.78
CA SER A 236 -7.37 18.60 13.31
C SER A 236 -6.89 18.99 11.90
N GLY A 237 -7.50 19.99 11.25
CA GLY A 237 -7.16 20.32 9.86
C GLY A 237 -7.57 19.25 8.82
N ALA A 238 -8.21 18.15 9.26
CA ALA A 238 -8.63 17.01 8.43
C ALA A 238 -9.90 17.25 7.59
N GLY A 239 -10.40 18.50 7.53
CA GLY A 239 -11.73 18.83 7.00
C GLY A 239 -11.97 18.36 5.56
N LYS A 240 -10.99 18.52 4.66
CA LYS A 240 -11.11 18.11 3.25
C LYS A 240 -11.22 16.57 3.12
N ALA A 241 -10.34 15.84 3.79
CA ALA A 241 -10.32 14.38 3.77
C ALA A 241 -11.64 13.80 4.32
N LEU A 242 -12.14 14.37 5.42
CA LEU A 242 -13.39 13.94 6.03
C LEU A 242 -14.61 14.23 5.15
N ARG A 243 -14.66 15.39 4.49
CA ARG A 243 -15.72 15.68 3.51
C ARG A 243 -15.79 14.61 2.43
N ARG A 244 -14.65 14.20 1.87
CA ARG A 244 -14.58 13.13 0.86
C ARG A 244 -15.06 11.78 1.39
N LEU A 245 -14.71 11.41 2.62
CA LEU A 245 -15.17 10.15 3.22
C LEU A 245 -16.68 10.18 3.50
N ARG A 246 -17.21 11.30 4.02
CA ARG A 246 -18.65 11.48 4.27
C ARG A 246 -19.46 11.49 2.97
N GLU A 247 -18.95 12.15 1.94
CA GLU A 247 -19.52 12.11 0.59
C GLU A 247 -19.58 10.68 0.06
N SER A 248 -18.49 9.92 0.20
CA SER A 248 -18.48 8.49 -0.17
C SER A 248 -19.52 7.68 0.60
N LEU A 249 -19.71 7.93 1.91
CA LEU A 249 -20.76 7.26 2.70
C LEU A 249 -22.16 7.61 2.19
N ARG A 250 -22.45 8.90 1.98
CA ARG A 250 -23.75 9.37 1.45
C ARG A 250 -24.07 8.75 0.10
N LEU A 251 -23.11 8.76 -0.83
CA LEU A 251 -23.25 8.15 -2.14
C LEU A 251 -23.48 6.63 -2.04
N THR A 252 -22.80 5.96 -1.12
CA THR A 252 -22.99 4.53 -0.87
C THR A 252 -24.40 4.24 -0.33
N GLY A 253 -24.88 5.01 0.64
CA GLY A 253 -26.24 4.88 1.18
C GLY A 253 -27.31 5.12 0.12
N ALA A 254 -27.19 6.21 -0.66
CA ALA A 254 -28.12 6.49 -1.76
C ALA A 254 -28.12 5.37 -2.81
N ARG A 255 -26.94 4.83 -3.15
CA ARG A 255 -26.83 3.69 -4.06
C ARG A 255 -27.48 2.42 -3.50
N ALA A 256 -27.25 2.11 -2.22
CA ALA A 256 -27.87 0.95 -1.57
C ALA A 256 -29.41 1.04 -1.59
N PHE A 257 -29.96 2.24 -1.37
CA PHE A 257 -31.40 2.48 -1.50
C PHE A 257 -31.93 2.18 -2.91
N LEU A 258 -31.27 2.69 -3.96
CA LEU A 258 -31.66 2.41 -5.35
C LEU A 258 -31.51 0.92 -5.71
N LEU A 259 -30.42 0.29 -5.27
CA LEU A 259 -30.16 -1.13 -5.50
C LEU A 259 -31.19 -2.02 -4.85
N ARG A 260 -31.75 -1.65 -3.69
CA ARG A 260 -32.79 -2.43 -3.02
C ARG A 260 -33.99 -2.69 -3.92
N ARG A 261 -34.43 -1.69 -4.68
CA ARG A 261 -35.51 -1.85 -5.67
C ARG A 261 -35.09 -2.75 -6.82
N GLN A 262 -33.87 -2.57 -7.33
CA GLN A 262 -33.34 -3.36 -8.44
C GLN A 262 -33.19 -4.85 -8.07
N ILE A 263 -32.70 -5.15 -6.87
CA ILE A 263 -32.61 -6.52 -6.33
C ILE A 263 -34.00 -7.13 -6.19
N ALA A 264 -34.99 -6.37 -5.72
CA ALA A 264 -36.37 -6.82 -5.62
C ALA A 264 -36.94 -7.28 -6.97
N GLN A 265 -36.67 -6.54 -8.05
CA GLN A 265 -37.09 -6.91 -9.41
C GLN A 265 -36.41 -8.20 -9.89
N ALA A 266 -35.13 -8.37 -9.60
CA ALA A 266 -34.41 -9.61 -9.92
C ALA A 266 -34.97 -10.82 -9.16
N VAL A 267 -35.30 -10.64 -7.88
CA VAL A 267 -35.93 -11.67 -7.03
C VAL A 267 -37.27 -12.13 -7.61
N VAL A 268 -38.15 -11.18 -7.98
CA VAL A 268 -39.43 -11.50 -8.62
C VAL A 268 -39.20 -12.28 -9.93
N ALA A 269 -38.33 -11.78 -10.80
CA ALA A 269 -38.08 -12.40 -12.11
C ALA A 269 -37.56 -13.84 -11.99
N LEU A 270 -36.65 -14.11 -11.05
CA LEU A 270 -36.08 -15.45 -10.86
C LEU A 270 -37.08 -16.40 -10.20
N ARG A 271 -37.85 -15.93 -9.21
CA ARG A 271 -38.89 -16.73 -8.56
C ARG A 271 -40.00 -17.11 -9.54
N ASP A 272 -40.51 -16.16 -10.31
CA ASP A 272 -41.60 -16.40 -11.28
C ASP A 272 -41.16 -17.37 -12.39
N ALA A 273 -39.85 -17.47 -12.64
CA ALA A 273 -39.26 -18.44 -13.56
C ALA A 273 -38.93 -19.80 -12.91
N GLY A 274 -39.22 -20.01 -11.62
CA GLY A 274 -38.93 -21.25 -10.89
C GLY A 274 -37.44 -21.57 -10.76
N VAL A 275 -36.59 -20.54 -10.71
CA VAL A 275 -35.13 -20.70 -10.55
C VAL A 275 -34.79 -20.78 -9.07
N ASP A 276 -33.98 -21.77 -8.67
CA ASP A 276 -33.38 -21.79 -7.34
C ASP A 276 -32.22 -20.79 -7.30
N PHE A 277 -32.32 -19.79 -6.43
CA PHE A 277 -31.28 -18.78 -6.29
C PHE A 277 -31.06 -18.36 -4.84
N ALA A 278 -29.87 -17.84 -4.56
CA ALA A 278 -29.55 -17.15 -3.31
C ALA A 278 -28.87 -15.81 -3.60
N LEU A 279 -29.20 -14.78 -2.83
CA LEU A 279 -28.51 -13.50 -2.88
C LEU A 279 -27.17 -13.61 -2.16
N LEU A 280 -26.14 -12.96 -2.71
CA LEU A 280 -24.79 -12.97 -2.15
C LEU A 280 -24.35 -11.56 -1.70
N LYS A 281 -23.33 -11.54 -0.82
CA LYS A 281 -22.58 -10.34 -0.40
C LYS A 281 -23.48 -9.11 -0.12
N GLY A 282 -23.22 -8.01 -0.82
CA GLY A 282 -23.94 -6.76 -0.65
C GLY A 282 -25.41 -6.86 -1.06
N ALA A 283 -25.74 -7.65 -2.08
CA ALA A 283 -27.13 -7.83 -2.52
C ALA A 283 -27.99 -8.47 -1.43
N ALA A 284 -27.48 -9.52 -0.76
CA ALA A 284 -28.17 -10.16 0.36
C ALA A 284 -28.43 -9.17 1.51
N ARG A 285 -27.42 -8.38 1.89
CA ARG A 285 -27.49 -7.40 2.98
C ARG A 285 -28.48 -6.27 2.67
N ILE A 286 -28.39 -5.72 1.46
CA ILE A 286 -29.27 -4.63 0.99
C ILE A 286 -30.71 -5.13 0.91
N TYR A 287 -30.95 -6.37 0.46
CA TYR A 287 -32.29 -6.95 0.38
C TYR A 287 -32.91 -7.17 1.77
N ALA A 288 -32.14 -7.74 2.70
CA ALA A 288 -32.57 -8.01 4.08
C ALA A 288 -32.64 -6.76 4.98
N ALA A 289 -32.25 -5.58 4.49
CA ALA A 289 -32.15 -4.35 5.28
C ALA A 289 -31.16 -4.46 6.46
N ASP A 290 -30.07 -5.21 6.30
CA ASP A 290 -29.04 -5.35 7.35
C ASP A 290 -28.55 -3.93 7.76
N PRO A 291 -28.41 -3.60 9.06
CA PRO A 291 -28.10 -2.24 9.53
C PRO A 291 -26.81 -1.66 8.94
N ASP A 292 -25.87 -2.53 8.57
CA ASP A 292 -24.59 -2.14 8.02
C ASP A 292 -24.61 -1.96 6.49
N ALA A 293 -25.71 -2.29 5.79
CA ALA A 293 -25.84 -2.27 4.32
C ALA A 293 -25.37 -0.95 3.67
N GLN A 294 -25.59 0.19 4.33
CA GLN A 294 -25.16 1.52 3.89
C GLN A 294 -23.63 1.71 3.84
N HIS A 295 -22.85 0.82 4.46
CA HIS A 295 -21.39 0.84 4.43
C HIS A 295 -20.81 -0.02 3.30
N HIS A 296 -21.67 -0.71 2.53
CA HIS A 296 -21.27 -1.62 1.48
C HIS A 296 -21.40 -0.96 0.11
N PRO A 297 -20.31 -0.41 -0.47
CA PRO A 297 -20.33 0.00 -1.87
C PRO A 297 -20.52 -1.25 -2.74
N CYS A 298 -21.76 -1.45 -3.18
CA CYS A 298 -22.16 -2.51 -4.07
C CYS A 298 -22.11 -1.97 -5.50
N SER A 299 -21.24 -2.54 -6.32
CA SER A 299 -21.08 -2.19 -7.74
C SER A 299 -21.95 -3.02 -8.67
N ASP A 300 -22.40 -4.16 -8.16
CA ASP A 300 -22.95 -5.34 -8.83
C ASP A 300 -24.04 -5.96 -7.94
N ILE A 301 -24.86 -6.84 -8.50
CA ILE A 301 -25.82 -7.66 -7.77
C ILE A 301 -25.37 -9.12 -7.96
N ASP A 302 -24.73 -9.69 -6.94
CA ASP A 302 -24.28 -11.07 -6.95
C ASP A 302 -25.44 -12.02 -6.61
N ILE A 303 -25.77 -12.93 -7.53
CA ILE A 303 -26.81 -13.95 -7.34
C ILE A 303 -26.18 -15.32 -7.59
N PHE A 304 -26.35 -16.21 -6.62
CA PHE A 304 -25.95 -17.61 -6.72
C PHE A 304 -27.08 -18.44 -7.29
N VAL A 305 -26.79 -19.33 -8.25
CA VAL A 305 -27.77 -20.21 -8.89
C VAL A 305 -27.18 -21.60 -9.08
N ARG A 306 -28.03 -22.61 -9.22
CA ARG A 306 -27.58 -23.93 -9.68
C ARG A 306 -26.95 -23.82 -11.05
N ARG A 307 -25.83 -24.51 -11.28
CA ARG A 307 -25.16 -24.55 -12.59
C ARG A 307 -26.11 -25.00 -13.71
N SER A 308 -26.97 -25.99 -13.44
CA SER A 308 -27.98 -26.49 -14.38
C SER A 308 -29.10 -25.49 -14.71
N GLN A 309 -29.31 -24.47 -13.86
CA GLN A 309 -30.35 -23.46 -14.04
C GLN A 309 -29.81 -22.11 -14.56
N LEU A 310 -28.50 -22.00 -14.81
CA LEU A 310 -27.86 -20.74 -15.19
C LEU A 310 -28.49 -20.13 -16.46
N ASP A 311 -28.77 -20.94 -17.47
CA ASP A 311 -29.46 -20.49 -18.69
C ASP A 311 -30.91 -20.04 -18.43
N ALA A 312 -31.62 -20.72 -17.52
CA ALA A 312 -32.98 -20.34 -17.14
C ALA A 312 -32.98 -19.00 -16.38
N ALA A 313 -32.05 -18.83 -15.43
CA ALA A 313 -31.84 -17.59 -14.70
C ALA A 313 -31.53 -16.42 -15.65
N GLN A 314 -30.64 -16.62 -16.60
CA GLN A 314 -30.32 -15.59 -17.59
C GLN A 314 -31.52 -15.25 -18.48
N ARG A 315 -32.29 -16.24 -18.96
CA ARG A 315 -33.51 -15.97 -19.74
C ARG A 315 -34.54 -15.18 -18.92
N ALA A 316 -34.71 -15.50 -17.63
CA ALA A 316 -35.62 -14.80 -16.74
C ALA A 316 -35.21 -13.33 -16.58
N LEU A 317 -33.94 -13.08 -16.31
CA LEU A 317 -33.41 -11.71 -16.20
C LEU A 317 -33.48 -10.96 -17.53
N ASN A 318 -33.25 -11.63 -18.66
CA ASN A 318 -33.40 -11.02 -19.98
C ASN A 318 -34.84 -10.56 -20.22
N LYS A 319 -35.84 -11.39 -19.88
CA LYS A 319 -37.26 -11.01 -19.95
C LYS A 319 -37.58 -9.82 -19.02
N ALA A 320 -36.87 -9.68 -17.91
CA ALA A 320 -36.96 -8.55 -17.00
C ALA A 320 -36.18 -7.29 -17.47
N GLY A 321 -35.69 -7.26 -18.71
CA GLY A 321 -35.03 -6.09 -19.30
C GLY A 321 -33.53 -5.99 -19.03
N TYR A 322 -32.88 -7.07 -18.57
CA TYR A 322 -31.42 -7.14 -18.50
C TYR A 322 -30.84 -7.64 -19.82
N VAL A 323 -29.68 -7.14 -20.21
CA VAL A 323 -29.00 -7.52 -21.45
C VAL A 323 -27.57 -7.95 -21.16
N GLY A 324 -27.13 -9.05 -21.77
CA GLY A 324 -25.74 -9.47 -21.70
C GLY A 324 -24.82 -8.53 -22.49
N SER A 325 -23.59 -8.37 -22.03
CA SER A 325 -22.57 -7.64 -22.84
C SER A 325 -22.31 -8.35 -24.18
N SER A 326 -21.92 -7.60 -25.20
CA SER A 326 -21.58 -8.11 -26.55
C SER A 326 -20.43 -9.14 -26.55
N LEU A 327 -19.64 -9.22 -25.47
CA LEU A 327 -18.64 -10.26 -25.21
C LEU A 327 -19.25 -11.67 -25.03
N SER A 328 -20.58 -11.77 -24.92
CA SER A 328 -21.34 -13.02 -24.83
C SER A 328 -21.17 -13.98 -26.00
N LYS A 329 -20.64 -13.55 -27.16
CA LYS A 329 -20.31 -14.49 -28.27
C LYS A 329 -19.25 -15.52 -27.88
N ALA A 330 -18.45 -15.27 -26.84
CA ALA A 330 -17.50 -16.22 -26.24
C ALA A 330 -17.99 -16.80 -24.91
N ARG A 331 -19.31 -16.98 -24.74
CA ARG A 331 -19.95 -17.42 -23.48
C ARG A 331 -19.29 -18.65 -22.86
N GLY A 332 -19.03 -19.68 -23.68
CA GLY A 332 -18.42 -20.93 -23.24
C GLY A 332 -17.01 -20.73 -22.68
N GLU A 333 -16.17 -19.93 -23.34
CA GLU A 333 -14.83 -19.60 -22.84
C GLU A 333 -14.87 -18.74 -21.58
N TYR A 334 -15.84 -17.82 -21.49
CA TYR A 334 -16.02 -16.99 -20.31
C TYR A 334 -16.36 -17.87 -19.10
N TYR A 335 -17.32 -18.78 -19.21
CA TYR A 335 -17.68 -19.74 -18.15
C TYR A 335 -16.55 -20.74 -17.84
N ALA A 336 -15.75 -21.12 -18.83
CA ALA A 336 -14.61 -22.00 -18.58
C ALA A 336 -13.52 -21.30 -17.76
N ARG A 337 -13.39 -19.98 -17.87
CA ARG A 337 -12.37 -19.17 -17.18
C ARG A 337 -12.89 -18.46 -15.91
N HIS A 338 -14.20 -18.31 -15.75
CA HIS A 338 -14.84 -17.58 -14.65
C HIS A 338 -15.90 -18.44 -13.96
N HIS A 339 -15.98 -18.35 -12.64
CA HIS A 339 -16.99 -19.03 -11.81
C HIS A 339 -18.37 -18.36 -11.83
N HIS A 340 -18.51 -17.31 -12.64
CA HIS A 340 -19.74 -16.57 -12.85
C HIS A 340 -19.99 -16.36 -14.35
N GLY A 341 -21.25 -16.12 -14.69
CA GLY A 341 -21.64 -15.72 -16.03
C GLY A 341 -21.19 -14.31 -16.38
N ALA A 342 -21.27 -14.01 -17.67
CA ALA A 342 -21.07 -12.65 -18.16
C ALA A 342 -22.07 -11.70 -17.46
N PRO A 343 -21.63 -10.53 -16.99
CA PRO A 343 -22.52 -9.59 -16.32
C PRO A 343 -23.72 -9.19 -17.21
N LEU A 344 -24.90 -9.10 -16.59
CA LEU A 344 -26.15 -8.70 -17.21
C LEU A 344 -26.50 -7.27 -16.79
N TYR A 345 -26.63 -6.36 -17.75
CA TYR A 345 -26.84 -4.93 -17.49
C TYR A 345 -28.32 -4.57 -17.65
N PRO A 346 -28.92 -3.80 -16.73
CA PRO A 346 -30.28 -3.30 -16.92
C PRO A 346 -30.32 -2.28 -18.07
N ALA A 347 -31.36 -2.32 -18.92
CA ALA A 347 -31.52 -1.37 -20.02
C ALA A 347 -31.60 0.10 -19.56
N ALA A 348 -32.24 0.36 -18.41
CA ALA A 348 -32.43 1.70 -17.85
C ALA A 348 -31.22 2.22 -17.04
N GLY A 349 -30.07 1.55 -17.10
CA GLY A 349 -28.93 1.81 -16.21
C GLY A 349 -29.16 1.26 -14.80
N GLY A 350 -28.06 1.11 -14.04
CA GLY A 350 -28.08 0.46 -12.71
C GLY A 350 -26.84 -0.39 -12.47
N ALA A 351 -26.88 -1.23 -11.44
CA ALA A 351 -25.81 -2.22 -11.23
C ALA A 351 -26.01 -3.44 -12.15
N PRO A 352 -24.96 -3.99 -12.74
CA PRO A 352 -25.06 -5.27 -13.42
C PRO A 352 -25.38 -6.39 -12.42
N ILE A 353 -26.08 -7.43 -12.89
CA ILE A 353 -26.25 -8.69 -12.18
C ILE A 353 -25.14 -9.65 -12.62
N GLU A 354 -24.50 -10.30 -11.64
CA GLU A 354 -23.55 -11.39 -11.85
C GLU A 354 -24.17 -12.70 -11.33
N LEU A 355 -24.33 -13.68 -12.23
CA LEU A 355 -24.84 -15.02 -11.90
C LEU A 355 -23.66 -15.94 -11.57
N HIS A 356 -23.56 -16.39 -10.32
CA HIS A 356 -22.52 -17.29 -9.82
C HIS A 356 -23.02 -18.73 -9.77
N SER A 357 -22.25 -19.69 -10.28
CA SER A 357 -22.50 -21.13 -10.08
C SER A 357 -21.66 -21.73 -8.96
N ASP A 358 -20.60 -21.03 -8.56
CA ASP A 358 -19.66 -21.44 -7.53
C ASP A 358 -19.29 -20.21 -6.67
N LEU A 359 -19.11 -20.38 -5.35
CA LEU A 359 -18.72 -19.29 -4.44
C LEU A 359 -17.22 -18.97 -4.48
N SER A 360 -16.45 -19.71 -5.28
CA SER A 360 -15.03 -19.50 -5.47
C SER A 360 -14.59 -19.97 -6.86
N PRO A 361 -13.56 -19.34 -7.47
CA PRO A 361 -12.94 -19.86 -8.68
C PRO A 361 -12.52 -21.34 -8.54
N SER A 362 -12.68 -22.11 -9.60
CA SER A 362 -12.21 -23.50 -9.64
C SER A 362 -10.71 -23.58 -9.36
N GLY A 363 -10.30 -24.55 -8.54
CA GLY A 363 -8.92 -24.71 -8.09
C GLY A 363 -8.43 -23.65 -7.10
N MET A 364 -9.29 -22.71 -6.67
CA MET A 364 -8.92 -21.78 -5.60
C MET A 364 -8.95 -22.45 -4.22
N LEU A 365 -9.84 -23.41 -4.00
CA LEU A 365 -9.93 -24.16 -2.76
C LEU A 365 -9.86 -25.66 -3.05
N SER A 366 -9.60 -26.44 -2.00
CA SER A 366 -9.54 -27.90 -2.07
C SER A 366 -10.92 -28.51 -2.34
N GLN A 367 -11.97 -27.87 -1.84
CA GLN A 367 -13.36 -28.26 -2.03
C GLN A 367 -14.06 -27.24 -2.93
N ALA A 368 -14.79 -27.73 -3.94
CA ALA A 368 -15.68 -26.88 -4.73
C ALA A 368 -16.81 -26.34 -3.84
N LEU A 369 -17.05 -25.03 -3.91
CA LEU A 369 -18.12 -24.36 -3.17
C LEU A 369 -19.32 -24.11 -4.11
N ASP A 370 -19.82 -25.18 -4.71
CA ASP A 370 -20.96 -25.18 -5.62
C ASP A 370 -22.30 -25.16 -4.85
N TRP A 371 -23.41 -25.28 -5.60
CA TRP A 371 -24.74 -25.22 -5.01
C TRP A 371 -24.99 -26.33 -4.00
N ASP A 372 -24.53 -27.55 -4.27
CA ASP A 372 -24.81 -28.70 -3.41
C ASP A 372 -24.02 -28.60 -2.10
N TRP A 373 -22.81 -28.05 -2.15
CA TRP A 373 -22.08 -27.65 -0.95
C TRP A 373 -22.81 -26.56 -0.16
N ALA A 374 -23.34 -25.54 -0.85
CA ALA A 374 -23.93 -24.38 -0.21
C ALA A 374 -25.35 -24.63 0.32
N ALA A 375 -26.12 -25.55 -0.28
CA ALA A 375 -27.51 -25.87 0.05
C ALA A 375 -27.79 -26.03 1.55
N PRO A 376 -27.04 -26.84 2.33
CA PRO A 376 -27.25 -26.96 3.78
C PRO A 376 -26.95 -25.66 4.55
N HIS A 377 -26.25 -24.72 3.91
CA HIS A 377 -25.87 -23.43 4.45
C HIS A 377 -26.75 -22.27 3.93
N LEU A 378 -27.81 -22.53 3.16
CA LEU A 378 -28.76 -21.50 2.73
C LEU A 378 -29.82 -21.24 3.80
N ARG A 379 -30.21 -19.97 3.96
CA ARG A 379 -31.23 -19.51 4.90
C ARG A 379 -32.17 -18.53 4.21
N TRP A 380 -33.45 -18.61 4.53
CA TRP A 380 -34.42 -17.64 4.05
C TRP A 380 -34.19 -16.27 4.68
N SER A 381 -34.46 -15.22 3.90
CA SER A 381 -34.47 -13.84 4.35
C SER A 381 -35.63 -13.09 3.71
N THR A 382 -36.33 -12.30 4.51
CA THR A 382 -37.45 -11.48 4.05
C THR A 382 -36.93 -10.15 3.50
N GLY A 383 -37.45 -9.71 2.36
CA GLY A 383 -37.15 -8.41 1.78
C GLY A 383 -38.33 -7.84 0.99
N PRO A 384 -38.11 -6.75 0.23
CA PRO A 384 -39.17 -6.01 -0.44
C PRO A 384 -39.97 -6.78 -1.50
N ALA A 385 -39.50 -7.94 -1.95
CA ALA A 385 -40.18 -8.79 -2.93
C ALA A 385 -40.60 -10.16 -2.35
N GLY A 386 -40.65 -10.30 -1.03
CA GLY A 386 -40.92 -11.56 -0.34
C GLY A 386 -39.64 -12.26 0.12
N GLU A 387 -39.67 -13.59 0.19
CA GLU A 387 -38.53 -14.38 0.67
C GLU A 387 -37.49 -14.64 -0.44
N ALA A 388 -36.21 -14.59 -0.07
CA ALA A 388 -35.09 -15.02 -0.90
C ALA A 388 -34.05 -15.74 -0.04
N LEU A 389 -33.37 -16.75 -0.60
CA LEU A 389 -32.28 -17.43 0.09
C LEU A 389 -31.05 -16.51 0.19
N ARG A 390 -30.27 -16.67 1.25
CA ARG A 390 -28.93 -16.11 1.45
C ARG A 390 -28.03 -17.15 2.11
N LEU A 391 -26.73 -16.91 2.11
CA LEU A 391 -25.79 -17.74 2.87
C LEU A 391 -26.01 -17.55 4.39
N SER A 392 -25.87 -18.63 5.15
CA SER A 392 -25.76 -18.64 6.61
C SER A 392 -24.55 -17.82 7.08
N ALA A 393 -24.44 -17.56 8.39
CA ALA A 393 -23.31 -16.83 8.96
C ALA A 393 -21.96 -17.48 8.62
N PHE A 394 -21.84 -18.79 8.79
CA PHE A 394 -20.62 -19.55 8.44
C PHE A 394 -20.27 -19.44 6.96
N ALA A 395 -21.20 -19.75 6.06
CA ALA A 395 -20.91 -19.72 4.62
C ALA A 395 -20.67 -18.29 4.12
N SER A 396 -21.37 -17.29 4.67
CA SER A 396 -21.10 -15.86 4.39
C SER A 396 -19.68 -15.47 4.81
N ALA A 397 -19.24 -15.88 6.01
CA ALA A 397 -17.90 -15.59 6.50
C ALA A 397 -16.82 -16.31 5.67
N LEU A 398 -17.04 -17.58 5.29
CA LEU A 398 -16.12 -18.29 4.41
C LEU A 398 -16.02 -17.60 3.05
N HIS A 399 -17.15 -17.22 2.45
CA HIS A 399 -17.19 -16.51 1.18
C HIS A 399 -16.46 -15.15 1.26
N LEU A 400 -16.63 -14.39 2.35
CA LEU A 400 -15.84 -13.18 2.62
C LEU A 400 -14.35 -13.47 2.76
N ALA A 401 -13.96 -14.58 3.39
CA ALA A 401 -12.56 -14.99 3.52
C ALA A 401 -11.94 -15.36 2.17
N VAL A 402 -12.69 -16.00 1.28
CA VAL A 402 -12.28 -16.31 -0.10
C VAL A 402 -11.98 -15.03 -0.86
N HIS A 403 -12.89 -14.06 -0.87
CA HIS A 403 -12.66 -12.76 -1.51
C HIS A 403 -11.53 -11.95 -0.84
N GLY A 404 -11.49 -11.98 0.49
CA GLY A 404 -10.46 -11.33 1.29
C GLY A 404 -9.08 -11.97 1.16
N SER A 405 -8.98 -13.21 0.66
CA SER A 405 -7.72 -13.97 0.58
C SER A 405 -6.65 -13.26 -0.24
N GLN A 406 -7.00 -12.35 -1.14
CA GLN A 406 -6.06 -11.53 -1.92
C GLN A 406 -5.78 -10.14 -1.32
N LEU A 407 -6.32 -9.84 -0.13
CA LEU A 407 -6.38 -8.50 0.50
C LEU A 407 -6.97 -7.39 -0.38
N LYS A 408 -7.80 -7.75 -1.36
CA LYS A 408 -8.47 -6.83 -2.25
C LYS A 408 -9.94 -7.24 -2.41
N PRO A 409 -10.90 -6.45 -1.90
CA PRO A 409 -10.80 -5.24 -1.07
C PRO A 409 -10.60 -5.51 0.44
N LEU A 410 -10.02 -4.57 1.21
CA LEU A 410 -9.89 -4.69 2.69
C LEU A 410 -11.26 -4.70 3.37
N ARG A 411 -12.27 -4.10 2.73
CA ARG A 411 -13.67 -4.13 3.17
C ARG A 411 -14.11 -5.55 3.52
N ASP A 412 -13.85 -6.53 2.67
CA ASP A 412 -14.36 -7.89 2.88
C ASP A 412 -13.70 -8.54 4.12
N ILE A 413 -12.44 -8.20 4.40
CA ILE A 413 -11.75 -8.57 5.64
C ILE A 413 -12.35 -7.86 6.86
N ALA A 414 -12.73 -6.59 6.74
CA ALA A 414 -13.39 -5.86 7.82
C ALA A 414 -14.78 -6.44 8.14
N LEU A 415 -15.54 -6.83 7.11
CA LEU A 415 -16.83 -7.50 7.26
C LEU A 415 -16.69 -8.89 7.86
N LEU A 416 -15.65 -9.63 7.45
CA LEU A 416 -15.29 -10.88 8.08
C LEU A 416 -14.92 -10.68 9.55
N ALA A 417 -14.20 -9.59 9.89
CA ALA A 417 -13.89 -9.27 11.27
C ALA A 417 -15.15 -9.00 12.12
N LEU A 418 -16.10 -8.23 11.58
CA LEU A 418 -17.41 -8.02 12.23
C LEU A 418 -18.17 -9.34 12.39
N ALA A 419 -18.20 -10.18 11.34
CA ALA A 419 -18.84 -11.50 11.41
C ALA A 419 -18.19 -12.41 12.45
N LEU A 420 -16.86 -12.39 12.58
CA LEU A 420 -16.15 -13.16 13.63
C LEU A 420 -16.45 -12.62 15.03
N ARG A 421 -16.57 -11.30 15.19
CA ARG A 421 -16.89 -10.64 16.46
C ARG A 421 -18.32 -10.92 16.93
N ASP A 422 -19.27 -10.82 16.01
CA ASP A 422 -20.70 -10.89 16.30
C ASP A 422 -21.26 -12.32 16.15
N GLY A 423 -20.50 -13.21 15.50
CA GLY A 423 -20.88 -14.61 15.27
C GLY A 423 -20.64 -15.50 16.48
N ASP A 424 -21.32 -16.65 16.50
CA ASP A 424 -21.20 -17.61 17.59
C ASP A 424 -19.90 -18.45 17.54
N ALA A 425 -19.61 -19.12 18.66
CA ALA A 425 -18.43 -19.97 18.78
C ALA A 425 -18.44 -21.15 17.79
N ALA A 426 -19.62 -21.65 17.39
CA ALA A 426 -19.77 -22.76 16.48
C ALA A 426 -19.34 -22.37 15.06
N MET A 427 -19.76 -21.21 14.58
CA MET A 427 -19.34 -20.61 13.31
C MET A 427 -17.82 -20.42 13.26
N VAL A 428 -17.24 -19.87 14.33
CA VAL A 428 -15.78 -19.68 14.43
C VAL A 428 -15.05 -21.01 14.42
N ALA A 429 -15.54 -22.03 15.13
CA ALA A 429 -14.97 -23.38 15.12
C ALA A 429 -15.04 -24.02 13.72
N GLN A 430 -16.17 -23.89 13.02
CA GLN A 430 -16.33 -24.38 11.65
C GLN A 430 -15.34 -23.71 10.69
N LEU A 431 -15.14 -22.39 10.77
CA LEU A 431 -14.14 -21.68 9.95
C LEU A 431 -12.72 -22.15 10.24
N LYS A 432 -12.38 -22.37 11.52
CA LYS A 432 -11.06 -22.90 11.91
C LYS A 432 -10.84 -24.31 11.35
N ALA A 433 -11.85 -25.19 11.46
CA ALA A 433 -11.79 -26.55 10.93
C ALA A 433 -11.63 -26.54 9.40
N TYR A 434 -12.43 -25.74 8.69
CA TYR A 434 -12.32 -25.61 7.24
C TYR A 434 -10.92 -25.12 6.82
N ALA A 435 -10.42 -24.05 7.46
CA ALA A 435 -9.13 -23.47 7.12
C ALA A 435 -7.93 -24.37 7.47
N ALA A 436 -8.08 -25.29 8.43
CA ALA A 436 -7.08 -26.31 8.76
C ALA A 436 -7.01 -27.40 7.67
N CYS A 437 -8.15 -27.74 7.05
CA CYS A 437 -8.24 -28.74 5.98
C CYS A 437 -7.87 -28.22 4.58
N GLU A 438 -7.79 -26.90 4.39
CA GLU A 438 -7.48 -26.29 3.08
C GLU A 438 -6.00 -26.49 2.67
N LYS A 439 -5.80 -27.23 1.56
CA LYS A 439 -4.50 -27.66 1.02
C LYS A 439 -4.01 -26.83 -0.17
N VAL A 440 -4.91 -26.28 -0.99
CA VAL A 440 -4.57 -25.62 -2.26
C VAL A 440 -4.13 -24.17 -2.04
N ASN A 441 -4.94 -23.35 -1.36
CA ASN A 441 -4.60 -21.95 -1.06
C ASN A 441 -4.61 -21.63 0.45
N GLY A 442 -4.21 -22.61 1.27
CA GLY A 442 -4.31 -22.52 2.73
C GLY A 442 -3.66 -21.28 3.35
N ALA A 443 -2.48 -20.86 2.87
CA ALA A 443 -1.80 -19.67 3.41
C ALA A 443 -2.56 -18.36 3.17
N ARG A 444 -3.20 -18.20 2.00
CA ARG A 444 -3.97 -17.00 1.65
C ARG A 444 -5.28 -16.95 2.41
N LEU A 445 -6.00 -18.08 2.48
CA LEU A 445 -7.25 -18.20 3.23
C LEU A 445 -7.02 -17.98 4.75
N ARG A 446 -6.03 -18.69 5.33
CA ARG A 446 -5.67 -18.50 6.75
C ARG A 446 -5.13 -17.10 7.02
N GLY A 447 -4.43 -16.49 6.06
CA GLY A 447 -4.01 -15.10 6.13
C GLY A 447 -5.20 -14.14 6.26
N ALA A 448 -6.21 -14.28 5.41
CA ALA A 448 -7.43 -13.47 5.49
C ALA A 448 -8.15 -13.63 6.84
N LEU A 449 -8.35 -14.88 7.30
CA LEU A 449 -8.97 -15.19 8.58
C LEU A 449 -8.16 -14.63 9.76
N LEU A 450 -6.83 -14.79 9.74
CA LEU A 450 -5.93 -14.26 10.76
C LEU A 450 -5.97 -12.73 10.81
N LEU A 451 -6.01 -12.05 9.66
CA LEU A 451 -6.15 -10.59 9.63
C LEU A 451 -7.51 -10.15 10.16
N ALA A 452 -8.60 -10.79 9.73
CA ALA A 452 -9.94 -10.48 10.22
C ALA A 452 -10.04 -10.69 11.74
N ALA A 453 -9.52 -11.79 12.26
CA ALA A 453 -9.49 -12.06 13.69
C ALA A 453 -8.65 -11.02 14.47
N ARG A 454 -7.53 -10.54 13.92
CA ARG A 454 -6.75 -9.44 14.49
C ARG A 454 -7.54 -8.13 14.55
N LEU A 455 -8.29 -7.80 13.49
CA LEU A 455 -9.16 -6.62 13.48
C LEU A 455 -10.33 -6.77 14.46
N ALA A 456 -10.86 -7.99 14.62
CA ALA A 456 -11.91 -8.33 15.58
C ALA A 456 -11.42 -8.49 17.03
N ARG A 457 -10.10 -8.50 17.26
CA ARG A 457 -9.45 -8.81 18.55
C ARG A 457 -9.81 -10.17 19.12
N ILE A 458 -9.99 -11.16 18.24
CA ILE A 458 -10.29 -12.55 18.62
C ILE A 458 -9.02 -13.40 18.52
N PRO A 459 -8.78 -14.31 19.48
CA PRO A 459 -7.69 -15.29 19.38
C PRO A 459 -7.84 -16.20 18.14
N TRP A 460 -6.82 -16.19 17.29
CA TRP A 460 -6.76 -17.04 16.10
C TRP A 460 -5.40 -17.70 15.95
N PRO A 461 -5.34 -19.01 15.62
CA PRO A 461 -4.07 -19.68 15.39
C PRO A 461 -3.26 -18.99 14.29
N ALA A 462 -2.11 -18.44 14.66
CA ALA A 462 -1.19 -17.85 13.70
C ALA A 462 -0.18 -18.90 13.27
N ASP A 463 -0.29 -19.37 12.03
CA ASP A 463 0.80 -20.13 11.42
C ASP A 463 1.80 -19.19 10.72
N TRP A 464 3.03 -19.66 10.57
CA TRP A 464 4.10 -18.85 10.00
C TRP A 464 3.82 -18.46 8.54
N ARG A 465 3.17 -19.33 7.75
CA ARG A 465 2.87 -19.07 6.32
C ARG A 465 1.83 -17.96 6.19
N ALA A 466 0.75 -18.03 6.96
CA ALA A 466 -0.27 -16.99 7.02
C ALA A 466 0.33 -15.64 7.47
N SER A 467 1.22 -15.65 8.46
CA SER A 467 1.90 -14.45 8.95
C SER A 467 2.85 -13.84 7.91
N CYS A 468 3.63 -14.68 7.22
CA CYS A 468 4.49 -14.24 6.11
C CYS A 468 3.65 -13.67 4.96
N TYR A 469 2.55 -14.33 4.60
CA TYR A 469 1.63 -13.84 3.59
C TYR A 469 1.06 -12.46 3.92
N LEU A 470 0.60 -12.24 5.16
CA LEU A 470 0.09 -10.94 5.58
C LEU A 470 1.16 -9.85 5.57
N SER A 471 2.37 -10.16 6.04
CA SER A 471 3.51 -9.23 5.99
C SER A 471 3.84 -8.83 4.55
N TRP A 472 3.82 -9.79 3.63
CA TRP A 472 3.98 -9.56 2.21
C TRP A 472 2.87 -8.67 1.64
N ALA A 473 1.61 -9.06 1.84
CA ALA A 473 0.46 -8.41 1.25
C ALA A 473 0.30 -6.97 1.76
N ALA A 474 0.61 -6.71 3.04
CA ALA A 474 0.64 -5.36 3.58
C ALA A 474 1.69 -4.47 2.89
N LYS A 475 2.92 -4.98 2.68
CA LYS A 475 3.97 -4.24 1.94
C LYS A 475 3.56 -3.98 0.49
N ARG A 476 2.90 -4.95 -0.16
CA ARG A 476 2.40 -4.82 -1.53
C ARG A 476 1.40 -3.68 -1.66
N GLU A 477 0.51 -3.49 -0.70
CA GLU A 477 -0.53 -2.45 -0.81
C GLU A 477 0.03 -1.02 -0.73
N ASP A 478 1.19 -0.82 -0.12
CA ASP A 478 1.90 0.46 -0.16
C ASP A 478 2.68 0.69 -1.47
N LEU A 479 2.82 -0.31 -2.35
CA LEU A 479 3.51 -0.17 -3.65
C LEU A 479 2.75 0.73 -4.65
N PRO A 480 3.45 1.40 -5.59
CA PRO A 480 2.78 2.11 -6.68
C PRO A 480 1.85 1.16 -7.45
N ALA A 481 0.76 1.70 -8.01
CA ALA A 481 -0.26 0.91 -8.69
C ALA A 481 0.30 -0.04 -9.76
N TYR A 482 1.30 0.40 -10.54
CA TYR A 482 1.91 -0.39 -11.61
C TYR A 482 2.75 -1.57 -11.12
N LEU A 483 3.38 -1.49 -9.94
CA LEU A 483 4.07 -2.64 -9.34
C LEU A 483 3.07 -3.56 -8.67
N ARG A 484 2.10 -2.97 -7.96
CA ARG A 484 1.08 -3.71 -7.22
C ARG A 484 0.18 -4.56 -8.12
N SER A 485 -0.04 -4.16 -9.37
CA SER A 485 -0.76 -4.97 -10.37
C SER A 485 0.07 -6.14 -10.89
N ARG A 486 1.39 -6.11 -10.73
CA ARG A 486 2.32 -7.18 -11.15
C ARG A 486 2.65 -8.07 -9.98
N ALA A 487 1.62 -8.74 -9.46
CA ALA A 487 1.73 -9.58 -8.26
C ALA A 487 2.92 -10.55 -8.35
N GLN A 488 3.18 -11.16 -9.52
CA GLN A 488 4.30 -12.08 -9.73
C GLN A 488 5.69 -11.45 -9.43
N LEU A 489 5.95 -10.23 -9.91
CA LEU A 489 7.21 -9.53 -9.60
C LEU A 489 7.31 -9.18 -8.12
N VAL A 490 6.19 -8.78 -7.52
CA VAL A 490 6.14 -8.46 -6.09
C VAL A 490 6.25 -9.71 -5.23
N GLU A 491 5.71 -10.85 -5.66
CA GLU A 491 5.86 -12.17 -5.04
C GLU A 491 7.31 -12.63 -5.15
N LEU A 492 8.00 -12.39 -6.27
CA LEU A 492 9.43 -12.67 -6.39
C LEU A 492 10.24 -11.86 -5.38
N ILE A 493 9.94 -10.56 -5.22
CA ILE A 493 10.72 -9.66 -4.34
C ILE A 493 10.39 -9.89 -2.87
N PHE A 494 9.11 -10.00 -2.54
CA PHE A 494 8.61 -9.94 -1.16
C PHE A 494 7.84 -11.19 -0.73
N GLY A 495 7.45 -12.06 -1.66
CA GLY A 495 6.53 -13.16 -1.42
C GLY A 495 7.18 -14.34 -0.69
N PRO A 496 6.35 -15.15 0.00
CA PRO A 496 6.80 -16.35 0.71
C PRO A 496 7.22 -17.49 -0.22
N THR A 497 6.91 -17.44 -1.53
CA THR A 497 7.25 -18.48 -2.52
C THR A 497 8.75 -18.78 -2.59
N THR A 498 9.62 -17.81 -2.26
CA THR A 498 11.05 -18.10 -2.10
C THR A 498 11.35 -18.98 -0.89
N TRP A 499 10.57 -18.86 0.18
CA TRP A 499 10.70 -19.67 1.40
C TRP A 499 9.94 -20.99 1.32
N GLU A 500 8.85 -21.07 0.56
CA GLU A 500 8.20 -22.34 0.22
C GLU A 500 9.08 -23.19 -0.69
N LEU A 501 9.80 -22.58 -1.65
CA LEU A 501 10.90 -23.26 -2.35
C LEU A 501 11.97 -23.76 -1.37
N PHE A 502 12.38 -22.94 -0.40
CA PHE A 502 13.36 -23.35 0.63
C PHE A 502 12.85 -24.42 1.60
N GLY A 503 11.56 -24.43 1.94
CA GLY A 503 10.94 -25.41 2.84
C GLY A 503 10.55 -26.70 2.14
N ALA A 504 10.40 -26.67 0.81
CA ALA A 504 10.27 -27.84 -0.06
C ALA A 504 11.64 -28.43 -0.47
N LEU A 505 12.75 -27.75 -0.16
CA LEU A 505 14.08 -28.34 -0.33
C LEU A 505 14.23 -29.52 0.65
N PRO A 506 14.66 -30.70 0.17
CA PRO A 506 14.82 -31.87 1.02
C PRO A 506 15.76 -31.57 2.20
N VAL A 507 15.38 -32.07 3.38
CA VAL A 507 16.05 -31.80 4.67
C VAL A 507 17.56 -32.16 4.64
N GLY A 508 17.98 -33.05 3.71
CA GLY A 508 19.37 -33.48 3.53
C GLY A 508 20.31 -32.56 2.75
N LEU A 509 19.89 -31.36 2.31
CA LEU A 509 20.80 -30.43 1.64
C LEU A 509 21.82 -29.83 2.61
N SER A 510 23.10 -29.92 2.25
CA SER A 510 24.22 -29.36 3.01
C SER A 510 24.07 -27.85 3.21
N CYS A 511 24.67 -27.33 4.27
CA CYS A 511 24.68 -25.89 4.59
C CYS A 511 25.14 -25.04 3.38
N GLY A 512 26.14 -25.51 2.62
CA GLY A 512 26.63 -24.84 1.41
C GLY A 512 25.58 -24.72 0.30
N ALA A 513 24.76 -25.76 0.07
CA ALA A 513 23.72 -25.72 -0.95
C ALA A 513 22.59 -24.73 -0.58
N ARG A 514 22.23 -24.65 0.71
CA ARG A 514 21.26 -23.68 1.21
C ARG A 514 21.75 -22.24 1.04
N VAL A 515 23.03 -21.97 1.31
CA VAL A 515 23.66 -20.66 1.09
C VAL A 515 23.68 -20.29 -0.39
N LEU A 516 24.03 -21.22 -1.28
CA LEU A 516 24.08 -20.97 -2.73
C LEU A 516 22.69 -20.67 -3.31
N ILE A 517 21.66 -21.38 -2.87
CA ILE A 517 20.27 -21.15 -3.28
C ILE A 517 19.78 -19.79 -2.73
N GLY A 518 20.14 -19.45 -1.49
CA GLY A 518 19.87 -18.13 -0.90
C GLY A 518 20.52 -17.00 -1.68
N ALA A 519 21.78 -17.16 -2.10
CA ALA A 519 22.49 -16.22 -2.94
C ALA A 519 21.84 -16.08 -4.32
N ARG A 520 21.44 -17.19 -4.97
CA ARG A 520 20.72 -17.15 -6.26
C ARG A 520 19.38 -16.44 -6.16
N ILE A 521 18.62 -16.68 -5.08
CA ILE A 521 17.35 -15.99 -4.82
C ILE A 521 17.58 -14.49 -4.57
N PHE A 522 18.60 -14.14 -3.78
CA PHE A 522 18.98 -12.74 -3.56
C PHE A 522 19.34 -12.05 -4.89
N THR A 523 20.14 -12.72 -5.73
CA THR A 523 20.50 -12.22 -7.07
C THR A 523 19.28 -12.08 -7.97
N ALA A 524 18.35 -13.04 -7.96
CA ALA A 524 17.09 -12.94 -8.71
C ALA A 524 16.20 -11.79 -8.22
N LYS A 525 16.15 -11.54 -6.90
CA LYS A 525 15.45 -10.37 -6.31
C LYS A 525 16.09 -9.06 -6.71
N LEU A 526 17.42 -9.02 -6.73
CA LEU A 526 18.19 -7.85 -7.16
C LEU A 526 17.93 -7.56 -8.64
N ILE A 527 18.06 -8.57 -9.52
CA ILE A 527 17.80 -8.46 -10.96
C ILE A 527 16.35 -8.09 -11.22
N GLY A 528 15.39 -8.76 -10.59
CA GLY A 528 13.95 -8.47 -10.73
C GLY A 528 13.60 -7.05 -10.27
N GLY A 529 14.22 -6.58 -9.19
CA GLY A 529 14.09 -5.19 -8.74
C GLY A 529 14.65 -4.19 -9.75
N VAL A 530 15.83 -4.46 -10.31
CA VAL A 530 16.45 -3.63 -11.36
C VAL A 530 15.58 -3.59 -12.62
N LEU A 531 15.08 -4.74 -13.08
CA LEU A 531 14.19 -4.83 -14.25
C LEU A 531 12.87 -4.09 -14.01
N ALA A 532 12.28 -4.22 -12.81
CA ALA A 532 11.05 -3.51 -12.46
C ALA A 532 11.25 -1.98 -12.46
N VAL A 533 12.40 -1.51 -11.98
CA VAL A 533 12.78 -0.08 -12.00
C VAL A 533 13.01 0.42 -13.42
N ALA A 534 13.77 -0.32 -14.23
CA ALA A 534 14.04 0.01 -15.62
C ALA A 534 12.74 0.07 -16.44
N TYR A 535 11.86 -0.90 -16.24
CA TYR A 535 10.55 -0.96 -16.88
C TYR A 535 9.65 0.21 -16.45
N ALA A 536 9.58 0.51 -15.16
CA ALA A 536 8.79 1.63 -14.65
C ALA A 536 9.27 2.98 -15.22
N ALA A 537 10.59 3.16 -15.34
CA ALA A 537 11.18 4.32 -15.95
C ALA A 537 10.82 4.44 -17.44
N ALA A 538 10.76 3.32 -18.17
CA ALA A 538 10.31 3.27 -19.56
C ALA A 538 8.83 3.63 -19.71
N MET A 539 7.94 3.06 -18.89
CA MET A 539 6.50 3.33 -18.95
C MET A 539 6.13 4.78 -18.58
N ALA A 540 6.88 5.40 -17.66
CA ALA A 540 6.70 6.81 -17.33
C ALA A 540 7.00 7.74 -18.53
N GLN A 541 7.79 7.26 -19.51
CA GLN A 541 8.08 7.99 -20.73
C GLN A 541 6.92 7.89 -21.73
N GLU A 542 6.33 6.71 -21.88
CA GLU A 542 5.23 6.45 -22.80
C GLU A 542 3.96 7.25 -22.44
N LYS A 543 3.65 7.41 -21.15
CA LYS A 543 2.53 8.25 -20.70
C LYS A 543 2.69 9.74 -21.01
N LYS A 544 3.91 10.23 -21.25
CA LYS A 544 4.16 11.63 -21.63
C LYS A 544 4.11 11.84 -23.14
N THR A 545 4.35 10.80 -23.92
CA THR A 545 4.33 10.84 -25.39
C THR A 545 3.00 10.38 -25.97
N ALA A 546 2.13 9.75 -25.16
CA ALA A 546 0.76 9.50 -25.57
C ALA A 546 0.07 10.85 -25.86
N PRO A 547 -0.45 11.07 -27.08
CA PRO A 547 -1.19 12.30 -27.40
C PRO A 547 -2.31 12.45 -26.39
N ALA A 548 -2.56 13.68 -25.94
CA ALA A 548 -3.66 13.99 -25.04
C ALA A 548 -4.94 13.40 -25.66
N VAL A 549 -5.48 12.35 -25.02
CA VAL A 549 -6.76 11.79 -25.41
C VAL A 549 -7.76 12.94 -25.26
N LEU A 550 -8.24 13.45 -26.39
CA LEU A 550 -9.27 14.47 -26.44
C LEU A 550 -10.39 14.04 -25.48
N PRO A 551 -10.80 14.90 -24.54
CA PRO A 551 -11.90 14.56 -23.65
C PRO A 551 -13.12 14.23 -24.52
N LEU A 552 -13.64 13.01 -24.35
CA LEU A 552 -14.93 12.63 -24.91
C LEU A 552 -15.94 13.69 -24.45
N ARG A 553 -16.50 14.43 -25.42
CA ARG A 553 -17.51 15.45 -25.17
C ARG A 553 -18.68 14.81 -24.40
N PRO A 554 -19.10 15.37 -23.27
CA PRO A 554 -20.26 14.89 -22.53
C PRO A 554 -21.53 15.51 -23.12
N ASP A 555 -21.83 15.24 -24.39
CA ASP A 555 -23.08 15.71 -25.01
C ASP A 555 -23.65 14.60 -25.92
N VAL A 556 -24.36 13.66 -25.29
CA VAL A 556 -25.57 13.02 -25.87
C VAL A 556 -26.47 12.69 -24.67
N THR A 557 -27.35 13.63 -24.34
CA THR A 557 -28.55 13.43 -23.51
C THR A 557 -29.63 12.71 -24.30
#